data_AF-A0A2M8NKZ6-F1
#
_entry.id   AF-A0A2M8NKZ6-F1
#
_cell.length_a   1.000
_cell.length_b   1.000
_cell.length_c   1.000
_cell.angle_alpha   90.00
_cell.angle_beta   90.00
_cell.angle_gamma   90.00
#
_symmetry.space_group_name_H-M   'P 1'
#
loop_
_entity.id
_entity.type
_entity.pdbx_description
1 polymer ?
#
loop_
_entity_poly.entity_id
_entity_poly.type
_entity_poly.pdbx_seq_one_letter_code
_entity_poly.pdbx_strand_id
1 'polypeptide(L)'
;MSLANQFSFVFFSISGILLLFFLLRSRRASWRVTLSASGAAVALAVALFFLLRPGLSDVSSAQAARTIVGNGKPTLIEFFSNYCIGCMAAQPAVDALITDIQTVFPDAINVLRIDIHTDFGRELRDIYGFSYTPEFILFNPQGQETWRSHAPPNLNDIRRLIPTDSLMSSP
;
A
#
# COMPACT_ATOMS: atom_id res chain seq x y z
N MET A 1 14.99 -3.62 -2.98
CA MET A 1 14.13 -2.51 -2.51
C MET A 1 14.86 -1.67 -1.47
N SER A 2 14.59 -0.37 -1.42
CA SER A 2 15.10 0.49 -0.36
C SER A 2 14.45 0.11 0.97
N LEU A 3 15.25 -0.40 1.92
CA LEU A 3 14.80 -0.70 3.29
C LEU A 3 14.19 0.54 3.95
N ALA A 4 14.76 1.71 3.67
CA ALA A 4 14.28 2.99 4.19
C ALA A 4 12.85 3.29 3.76
N ASN A 5 12.45 2.88 2.56
CA ASN A 5 11.09 3.11 2.07
C ASN A 5 10.07 2.13 2.69
N GLN A 6 10.34 0.82 2.57
CA GLN A 6 9.39 -0.20 3.00
C GLN A 6 9.21 -0.26 4.52
N PHE A 7 10.21 0.19 5.30
CA PHE A 7 10.15 0.25 6.77
C PHE A 7 10.13 1.71 7.30
N SER A 8 9.74 2.67 6.46
CA SER A 8 9.77 4.09 6.81
C SER A 8 9.02 4.40 8.11
N PHE A 9 7.84 3.84 8.33
CA PHE A 9 7.07 4.06 9.57
C PHE A 9 7.85 3.63 10.82
N VAL A 10 8.53 2.47 10.77
CA VAL A 10 9.31 1.94 11.89
C VAL A 10 10.51 2.83 12.18
N PHE A 11 11.26 3.22 11.14
CA PHE A 11 12.42 4.09 11.31
C PHE A 11 12.05 5.48 11.84
N PHE A 12 11.00 6.11 11.31
CA PHE A 12 10.54 7.41 11.80
C PHE A 12 10.02 7.31 13.24
N SER A 13 9.28 6.25 13.59
CA SER A 13 8.77 6.04 14.95
C SER A 13 9.90 5.89 15.96
N ILE A 14 10.87 4.99 15.68
CA ILE A 14 12.02 4.79 16.57
C ILE A 14 12.83 6.08 16.71
N SER A 15 13.12 6.75 15.59
CA SER A 15 13.89 8.00 15.60
C SER A 15 13.19 9.11 16.40
N GLY A 16 11.87 9.25 16.24
CA GLY A 16 11.07 10.22 17.00
C GLY A 16 11.03 9.92 18.50
N ILE A 17 10.89 8.65 18.89
CA ILE A 17 10.91 8.22 20.29
C ILE A 17 12.28 8.47 20.92
N LEU A 18 13.37 8.11 20.23
CA LEU A 18 14.73 8.37 20.70
C LEU A 18 14.98 9.87 20.82
N LEU A 19 14.60 10.67 19.82
CA LEU A 19 14.72 12.12 19.85
C LEU A 19 13.98 12.71 21.05
N LEU A 20 12.73 12.30 21.29
CA LEU A 20 11.95 12.71 22.45
C LEU A 20 12.66 12.36 23.76
N PHE A 21 13.15 11.13 23.88
CA PHE A 21 13.87 10.66 25.06
C PHE A 21 15.12 11.52 25.32
N PHE A 22 15.98 11.72 24.31
CA PHE A 22 17.21 12.50 24.44
C PHE A 22 16.94 13.97 24.72
N LEU A 23 15.91 14.56 24.10
CA LEU A 23 15.49 15.93 24.38
C LEU A 23 15.06 16.10 25.84
N LEU A 24 14.20 15.20 26.35
CA LEU A 24 13.78 15.24 27.76
C LEU A 24 14.97 15.10 28.72
N ARG A 25 15.95 14.26 28.38
CA ARG A 25 17.18 14.12 29.18
C ARG A 25 18.10 15.32 29.12
N SER A 26 18.27 15.92 27.95
CA SER A 26 19.05 17.17 27.82
C SER A 26 18.46 18.31 28.63
N ARG A 27 17.13 18.33 28.80
CA ARG A 27 16.39 19.30 29.62
C ARG A 27 16.32 18.91 31.10
N ARG A 28 17.06 17.89 31.55
CA ARG A 28 17.08 17.37 32.92
C ARG A 28 15.69 17.01 33.47
N ALA A 29 14.78 16.56 32.60
CA ALA A 29 13.50 16.03 33.05
C ALA A 29 13.71 14.82 33.97
N SER A 30 12.83 14.66 34.97
CA SER A 30 12.92 13.52 35.87
C SER A 30 12.75 12.20 35.11
N TRP A 31 13.33 11.13 35.68
CA TRP A 31 13.30 9.81 35.04
C TRP A 31 11.86 9.31 34.83
N ARG A 32 10.98 9.59 35.79
CA ARG A 32 9.55 9.27 35.73
C ARG A 32 8.89 9.93 34.51
N VAL A 33 9.07 11.24 34.34
CA VAL A 33 8.50 11.98 33.21
C VAL A 33 9.05 11.45 31.88
N THR A 34 10.36 11.20 31.81
CA THR A 34 10.99 10.70 30.58
C THR A 34 10.40 9.35 30.17
N LEU A 35 10.30 8.40 31.11
CA LEU A 35 9.78 7.06 30.83
C LEU A 35 8.30 7.10 30.49
N SER A 36 7.48 7.88 31.22
CA SER A 36 6.06 8.03 30.92
C SER A 36 5.82 8.61 29.53
N ALA A 37 6.53 9.69 29.15
CA ALA A 37 6.37 10.31 27.84
C ALA A 37 6.85 9.40 26.70
N SER A 38 7.99 8.73 26.86
CA SER A 38 8.51 7.79 25.86
C SER A 38 7.59 6.57 25.72
N GLY A 39 7.07 6.05 26.83
CA GLY A 39 6.09 4.96 26.83
C GLY A 39 4.78 5.36 26.15
N ALA A 40 4.28 6.57 26.39
CA ALA A 40 3.11 7.10 25.69
C ALA A 40 3.36 7.22 24.18
N ALA A 41 4.55 7.69 23.76
CA ALA A 41 4.91 7.77 22.35
C ALA A 41 4.99 6.38 21.68
N VAL A 42 5.53 5.36 22.37
CA VAL A 42 5.52 3.98 21.90
C VAL A 42 4.08 3.47 21.76
N ALA A 43 3.24 3.66 22.78
CA ALA A 43 1.85 3.22 22.75
C ALA A 43 1.07 3.88 21.59
N LEU A 44 1.30 5.18 21.35
CA LEU A 44 0.72 5.90 20.23
C LEU A 44 1.21 5.34 18.88
N ALA A 45 2.51 5.10 18.71
CA ALA A 45 3.05 4.52 17.48
C ALA A 45 2.48 3.12 17.20
N VAL A 46 2.34 2.29 18.23
CA VAL A 46 1.70 0.97 18.12
C VAL A 46 0.22 1.10 17.73
N ALA A 47 -0.52 2.00 18.37
CA ALA A 47 -1.93 2.24 18.03
C ALA A 47 -2.08 2.71 16.57
N LEU A 48 -1.27 3.67 16.13
CA LEU A 48 -1.26 4.16 14.75
C LEU A 48 -0.91 3.06 13.75
N PHE A 49 0.06 2.19 14.07
CA PHE A 49 0.42 1.06 13.21
C PHE A 49 -0.78 0.14 12.94
N PHE A 50 -1.49 -0.26 14.00
CA PHE A 50 -2.65 -1.16 13.83
C PHE A 50 -3.84 -0.48 13.17
N LEU A 51 -4.02 0.83 13.37
CA LEU A 51 -5.13 1.59 12.80
C LEU A 51 -4.93 1.92 11.32
N LEU A 52 -3.69 2.17 10.88
CA LEU A 52 -3.41 2.74 9.56
C LEU A 52 -2.74 1.78 8.57
N ARG A 53 -2.28 0.60 9.01
CA ARG A 53 -1.66 -0.37 8.10
C ARG A 53 -2.68 -0.89 7.06
N PRO A 54 -2.30 -1.07 5.79
CA PRO A 54 -3.24 -1.53 4.76
C PRO A 54 -3.84 -2.92 5.01
N GLY A 55 -3.10 -3.85 5.64
CA GLY A 55 -3.62 -5.15 6.05
C GLY A 55 -3.00 -6.35 5.31
N LEU A 56 -3.83 -7.32 4.95
CA LEU A 56 -3.41 -8.56 4.28
C LEU A 56 -3.49 -8.43 2.76
N SER A 57 -2.78 -9.30 2.05
CA SER A 57 -2.96 -9.44 0.60
C SER A 57 -4.31 -10.05 0.26
N ASP A 58 -4.88 -9.66 -0.88
CA ASP A 58 -6.16 -10.19 -1.38
C ASP A 58 -6.04 -11.59 -2.00
N VAL A 59 -4.80 -12.02 -2.29
CA VAL A 59 -4.47 -13.32 -2.88
C VAL A 59 -3.43 -14.05 -2.03
N SER A 60 -3.39 -15.38 -2.14
CA SER A 60 -2.50 -16.24 -1.36
C SER A 60 -1.25 -16.71 -2.10
N SER A 61 -1.13 -16.44 -3.40
CA SER A 61 0.02 -16.86 -4.22
C SER A 61 0.23 -15.97 -5.44
N ALA A 62 1.44 -16.01 -5.99
CA ALA A 62 1.78 -15.26 -7.20
C ALA A 62 1.02 -15.79 -8.42
N GLN A 63 0.79 -17.11 -8.47
CA GLN A 63 -0.01 -17.72 -9.52
C GLN A 63 -1.46 -17.25 -9.48
N ALA A 64 -2.08 -17.15 -8.28
CA ALA A 64 -3.43 -16.61 -8.14
C ALA A 64 -3.52 -15.17 -8.64
N ALA A 65 -2.54 -14.31 -8.28
CA ALA A 65 -2.46 -12.94 -8.80
C ALA A 65 -2.39 -12.92 -10.34
N ARG A 66 -1.49 -13.73 -10.91
CA ARG A 66 -1.30 -13.82 -12.37
C ARG A 66 -2.48 -14.44 -13.11
N THR A 67 -3.28 -15.29 -12.46
CA THR A 67 -4.51 -15.82 -13.06
C THR A 67 -5.61 -14.77 -13.11
N ILE A 68 -5.64 -13.83 -12.16
CA ILE A 68 -6.57 -12.69 -12.20
C ILE A 68 -6.11 -11.69 -13.26
N VAL A 69 -4.81 -11.43 -13.35
CA VAL A 69 -4.24 -10.62 -14.44
C VAL A 69 -4.44 -11.33 -15.77
N GLY A 70 -5.09 -10.67 -16.74
CA GLY A 70 -5.34 -11.26 -18.05
C GLY A 70 -6.51 -12.23 -18.10
N ASN A 71 -7.39 -12.25 -17.09
CA ASN A 71 -8.62 -13.05 -17.09
C ASN A 71 -9.75 -12.45 -17.97
N GLY A 72 -9.43 -11.53 -18.88
CA GLY A 72 -10.41 -10.80 -19.68
C GLY A 72 -10.95 -9.54 -19.00
N LYS A 73 -10.57 -9.22 -17.77
CA LYS A 73 -10.88 -7.94 -17.10
C LYS A 73 -9.60 -7.13 -16.85
N PRO A 74 -9.65 -5.79 -17.00
CA PRO A 74 -8.59 -4.93 -16.51
C PRO A 74 -8.35 -5.18 -15.02
N THR A 75 -7.09 -5.10 -14.60
CA THR A 75 -6.70 -5.39 -13.21
C THR A 75 -5.79 -4.30 -12.68
N LEU A 76 -6.21 -3.62 -11.60
CA LEU A 76 -5.37 -2.70 -10.85
C LEU A 76 -4.74 -3.46 -9.69
N ILE A 77 -3.41 -3.43 -9.58
CA ILE A 77 -2.69 -4.01 -8.44
C ILE A 77 -2.01 -2.88 -7.67
N GLU A 78 -2.24 -2.85 -6.35
CA GLU A 78 -1.43 -2.11 -5.38
C GLU A 78 -0.44 -3.08 -4.70
N PHE A 79 0.84 -2.82 -4.86
CA PHE A 79 1.87 -3.41 -4.02
C PHE A 79 2.17 -2.46 -2.85
N PHE A 80 1.92 -2.94 -1.65
CA PHE A 80 2.05 -2.14 -0.44
C PHE A 80 2.98 -2.80 0.58
N SER A 81 3.40 -2.00 1.56
CA SER A 81 4.02 -2.51 2.77
C SER A 81 3.26 -2.02 3.99
N ASN A 82 2.97 -2.93 4.92
CA ASN A 82 2.41 -2.62 6.23
C ASN A 82 3.28 -1.70 7.09
N TYR A 83 4.56 -1.49 6.73
CA TYR A 83 5.52 -0.68 7.50
C TYR A 83 5.94 0.60 6.77
N CYS A 84 5.30 0.92 5.64
CA CYS A 84 5.59 2.12 4.86
C CYS A 84 4.63 3.25 5.25
N ILE A 85 5.18 4.41 5.65
CA ILE A 85 4.38 5.59 5.97
C ILE A 85 3.58 6.10 4.76
N GLY A 86 4.14 5.97 3.55
CA GLY A 86 3.46 6.34 2.30
C GLY A 86 2.27 5.43 2.00
N CYS A 87 2.40 4.12 2.25
CA CYS A 87 1.28 3.17 2.10
C CYS A 87 0.17 3.49 3.13
N MET A 88 0.52 3.73 4.40
CA MET A 88 -0.44 4.12 5.42
C MET A 88 -1.16 5.44 5.09
N ALA A 89 -0.43 6.42 4.56
CA ALA A 89 -1.00 7.72 4.18
C ALA A 89 -1.90 7.64 2.94
N ALA A 90 -1.59 6.74 2.00
CA ALA A 90 -2.38 6.54 0.78
C ALA A 90 -3.68 5.74 1.03
N GLN A 91 -3.74 4.96 2.12
CA GLN A 91 -4.82 4.01 2.39
C GLN A 91 -6.24 4.60 2.24
N PRO A 92 -6.57 5.80 2.77
CA PRO A 92 -7.92 6.35 2.62
C PRO A 92 -8.27 6.68 1.16
N ALA A 93 -7.29 7.13 0.38
CA ALA A 93 -7.48 7.42 -1.05
C ALA A 93 -7.65 6.11 -1.86
N VAL A 94 -6.95 5.04 -1.48
CA VAL A 94 -7.11 3.72 -2.10
C VAL A 94 -8.49 3.13 -1.77
N ASP A 95 -8.94 3.21 -0.52
CA ASP A 95 -10.28 2.75 -0.12
C ASP A 95 -11.39 3.51 -0.88
N ALA A 96 -11.26 4.84 -0.98
CA ALA A 96 -12.17 5.66 -1.77
C ALA A 96 -12.17 5.25 -3.25
N LEU A 97 -10.99 5.04 -3.84
CA LEU A 97 -10.86 4.59 -5.21
C LEU A 97 -11.54 3.24 -5.46
N ILE A 98 -11.35 2.25 -4.57
CA ILE A 98 -12.02 0.95 -4.68
C ILE A 98 -13.53 1.11 -4.62
N THR A 99 -14.03 1.93 -3.70
CA THR A 99 -15.45 2.23 -3.56
C THR A 99 -16.02 2.87 -4.84
N ASP A 100 -15.29 3.84 -5.41
CA ASP A 100 -15.67 4.50 -6.65
C ASP A 100 -15.68 3.53 -7.84
N ILE A 101 -14.66 2.68 -7.96
CA ILE A 101 -14.59 1.64 -9.00
C ILE A 101 -15.78 0.70 -8.88
N GLN A 102 -16.08 0.19 -7.69
CA GLN A 102 -17.21 -0.72 -7.47
C GLN A 102 -18.56 -0.07 -7.82
N THR A 103 -18.69 1.24 -7.56
CA THR A 103 -19.93 1.98 -7.84
C THR A 103 -20.10 2.26 -9.33
N VAL A 104 -19.01 2.59 -10.03
CA VAL A 104 -19.05 3.09 -11.41
C VAL A 104 -18.82 1.97 -12.44
N PHE A 105 -18.03 0.97 -12.08
CA PHE A 105 -17.60 -0.16 -12.90
C PHE A 105 -17.86 -1.48 -12.18
N PRO A 106 -19.11 -1.76 -11.78
CA PRO A 106 -19.43 -2.97 -11.02
C PRO A 106 -18.96 -4.20 -11.80
N ASP A 107 -18.13 -5.02 -11.15
CA ASP A 107 -17.53 -6.24 -11.70
C ASP A 107 -16.73 -6.09 -13.00
N ALA A 108 -16.42 -4.88 -13.47
CA ALA A 108 -15.70 -4.69 -14.72
C ALA A 108 -14.18 -4.61 -14.55
N ILE A 109 -13.68 -4.34 -13.33
CA ILE A 109 -12.26 -4.17 -13.03
C ILE A 109 -11.91 -4.97 -11.79
N ASN A 110 -10.85 -5.77 -11.84
CA ASN A 110 -10.28 -6.40 -10.65
C ASN A 110 -9.39 -5.40 -9.92
N VAL A 111 -9.47 -5.34 -8.58
CA VAL A 111 -8.52 -4.59 -7.77
C VAL A 111 -7.88 -5.55 -6.77
N LEU A 112 -6.55 -5.58 -6.72
CA LEU A 112 -5.78 -6.44 -5.82
C LEU A 112 -4.80 -5.62 -4.99
N ARG A 113 -4.74 -5.90 -3.69
CA ARG A 113 -3.72 -5.43 -2.77
C ARG A 113 -2.77 -6.57 -2.45
N ILE A 114 -1.46 -6.32 -2.53
CA ILE A 114 -0.42 -7.33 -2.34
C ILE A 114 0.65 -6.80 -1.38
N ASP A 115 0.77 -7.43 -0.21
CA ASP A 115 1.85 -7.18 0.74
C ASP A 115 3.17 -7.76 0.19
N ILE A 116 4.14 -6.88 -0.05
CA ILE A 116 5.47 -7.23 -0.55
C ILE A 116 6.31 -8.06 0.44
N HIS A 117 5.89 -8.17 1.71
CA HIS A 117 6.59 -8.96 2.73
C HIS A 117 6.17 -10.43 2.75
N THR A 118 5.17 -10.82 1.95
CA THR A 118 4.86 -12.22 1.68
C THR A 118 5.89 -12.84 0.72
N ASP A 119 6.03 -14.18 0.72
CA ASP A 119 6.90 -14.87 -0.24
C ASP A 119 6.51 -14.57 -1.69
N PHE A 120 5.22 -14.64 -2.00
CA PHE A 120 4.72 -14.36 -3.34
C PHE A 120 4.74 -12.86 -3.69
N GLY A 121 4.59 -11.97 -2.71
CA GLY A 121 4.73 -10.52 -2.93
C GLY A 121 6.15 -10.17 -3.36
N ARG A 122 7.16 -10.83 -2.79
CA ARG A 122 8.56 -10.71 -3.25
C ARG A 122 8.75 -11.25 -4.66
N GLU A 123 8.19 -12.42 -4.96
CA GLU A 123 8.23 -13.01 -6.31
C GLU A 123 7.63 -12.05 -7.35
N LEU A 124 6.42 -11.54 -7.09
CA LEU A 124 5.74 -10.61 -8.00
C LEU A 124 6.49 -9.29 -8.16
N ARG A 125 7.12 -8.80 -7.09
CA ARG A 125 8.00 -7.64 -7.19
C ARG A 125 9.16 -7.86 -8.14
N ASP A 126 9.80 -9.02 -8.05
CA ASP A 126 10.94 -9.34 -8.90
C ASP A 126 10.47 -9.53 -10.36
N ILE A 127 9.27 -10.08 -10.58
CA ILE A 127 8.63 -10.19 -11.91
C ILE A 127 8.32 -8.82 -12.51
N TYR A 128 7.68 -7.91 -11.75
CA TYR A 128 7.24 -6.61 -12.25
C TYR A 128 8.28 -5.49 -12.09
N GLY A 129 9.43 -5.79 -11.49
CA GLY A 129 10.62 -4.95 -11.52
C GLY A 129 10.53 -3.61 -10.79
N PHE A 130 9.81 -3.53 -9.66
CA PHE A 130 9.71 -2.28 -8.89
C PHE A 130 10.57 -2.29 -7.61
N SER A 131 11.03 -1.11 -7.19
CA SER A 131 11.93 -0.94 -6.04
C SER A 131 11.38 -0.04 -4.93
N TYR A 132 10.14 0.42 -5.06
CA TYR A 132 9.48 1.38 -4.17
C TYR A 132 8.04 0.94 -3.86
N THR A 133 7.48 1.43 -2.76
CA THR A 133 6.10 1.18 -2.32
C THR A 133 5.50 2.46 -1.72
N PRO A 134 4.21 2.76 -1.94
CA PRO A 134 3.29 1.96 -2.73
C PRO A 134 3.65 1.98 -4.23
N GLU A 135 3.31 0.90 -4.92
CA GLU A 135 3.42 0.78 -6.38
C GLU A 135 2.06 0.35 -6.91
N PHE A 136 1.53 1.10 -7.86
CA PHE A 136 0.28 0.79 -8.54
C PHE A 136 0.60 0.41 -9.98
N ILE A 137 0.05 -0.71 -10.44
CA ILE A 137 0.18 -1.17 -11.82
C ILE A 137 -1.21 -1.51 -12.35
N LEU A 138 -1.56 -0.96 -13.51
CA LEU A 138 -2.79 -1.27 -14.21
C LEU A 138 -2.47 -2.17 -15.40
N PHE A 139 -3.20 -3.29 -15.48
CA PHE A 139 -3.16 -4.24 -16.57
C PHE A 139 -4.45 -4.16 -17.39
N ASN A 140 -4.32 -4.29 -18.71
CA ASN A 140 -5.47 -4.44 -19.60
C ASN A 140 -6.07 -5.86 -19.52
N PRO A 141 -7.20 -6.14 -20.18
CA PRO A 141 -7.84 -7.47 -20.21
C PRO A 141 -6.93 -8.62 -20.67
N GLN A 142 -5.89 -8.32 -21.46
CA GLN A 142 -4.91 -9.28 -21.98
C GLN A 142 -3.73 -9.50 -21.02
N GLY A 143 -3.72 -8.82 -19.86
CA GLY A 143 -2.66 -8.92 -18.86
C GLY A 143 -1.41 -8.10 -19.20
N GLN A 144 -1.50 -7.17 -20.15
CA GLN A 144 -0.40 -6.27 -20.48
C GLN A 144 -0.45 -5.03 -19.59
N GLU A 145 0.69 -4.62 -19.06
CA GLU A 145 0.83 -3.38 -18.29
C GLU A 145 0.55 -2.17 -19.20
N THR A 146 -0.41 -1.33 -18.80
CA THR A 146 -0.75 -0.10 -19.52
C THR A 146 -0.42 1.17 -18.75
N TRP A 147 -0.26 1.07 -17.43
CA TRP A 147 0.05 2.21 -16.59
C TRP A 147 0.68 1.78 -15.27
N ARG A 148 1.50 2.68 -14.69
CA ARG A 148 2.19 2.50 -13.43
C ARG A 148 2.41 3.83 -12.71
N SER A 149 2.34 3.84 -11.37
CA SER A 149 2.67 5.01 -10.54
C SER A 149 2.92 4.63 -9.08
N HIS A 150 3.47 5.57 -8.29
CA HIS A 150 3.58 5.46 -6.83
C HIS A 150 2.41 6.11 -6.07
N ALA A 151 1.42 6.63 -6.79
CA ALA A 151 0.19 7.19 -6.24
C ALA A 151 -1.01 6.49 -6.86
N PRO A 152 -2.13 6.31 -6.12
CA PRO A 152 -3.32 5.70 -6.68
C PRO A 152 -3.83 6.54 -7.86
N PRO A 153 -4.31 5.91 -8.96
CA PRO A 153 -4.95 6.64 -10.04
C PRO A 153 -6.26 7.27 -9.53
N ASN A 154 -6.72 8.33 -10.17
CA ASN A 154 -8.10 8.77 -9.97
C ASN A 154 -9.04 8.06 -10.97
N LEU A 155 -10.35 8.17 -10.74
CA LEU A 155 -11.35 7.52 -11.58
C LEU A 155 -11.30 7.95 -13.06
N ASN A 156 -10.93 9.21 -13.34
CA ASN A 156 -10.79 9.71 -14.71
C ASN A 156 -9.57 9.11 -15.41
N ASP A 157 -8.51 8.79 -14.67
CA ASP A 157 -7.36 8.07 -15.22
C ASP A 157 -7.77 6.65 -15.59
N ILE A 158 -8.51 5.96 -14.71
CA ILE A 158 -9.05 4.62 -14.99
C ILE A 158 -9.90 4.62 -16.27
N ARG A 159 -10.81 5.60 -16.42
CA ARG A 159 -11.64 5.76 -17.63
C ARG A 159 -10.84 5.93 -18.91
N ARG A 160 -9.69 6.60 -18.83
CA ARG A 160 -8.82 6.88 -19.97
C ARG A 160 -7.91 5.70 -20.31
N LEU A 161 -7.50 4.94 -19.30
CA LEU A 161 -6.54 3.85 -19.42
C LEU A 161 -7.18 2.50 -19.78
N ILE A 162 -8.49 2.37 -19.56
CA ILE A 162 -9.26 1.17 -19.88
C ILE A 162 -10.07 1.43 -21.16
N PRO A 163 -9.84 0.68 -22.26
CA PRO A 163 -10.62 0.82 -23.49
C PRO A 163 -12.12 0.63 -23.23
N THR A 164 -12.97 1.53 -23.75
CA THR A 164 -14.43 1.50 -23.54
C THR A 164 -15.06 0.14 -23.88
N ASP A 165 -14.53 -0.53 -24.90
CA ASP A 165 -14.98 -1.82 -25.39
C ASP A 165 -14.82 -2.95 -24.35
N SER A 166 -13.85 -2.80 -23.43
CA SER A 166 -13.58 -3.77 -22.36
C SER A 166 -14.50 -3.60 -21.14
N LEU A 167 -15.24 -2.48 -21.05
CA LEU A 167 -16.22 -2.23 -19.98
C LEU A 167 -17.63 -2.73 -20.34
N MET A 168 -17.89 -2.99 -21.63
CA MET A 168 -19.21 -3.42 -22.14
C MET A 168 -19.30 -4.92 -22.43
N SER A 169 -18.21 -5.67 -22.23
CA SER A 169 -18.13 -7.11 -22.55
C SER A 169 -18.36 -8.05 -21.36
N SER A 170 -18.75 -7.54 -20.19
CA SER A 170 -19.23 -8.40 -19.10
C SER A 170 -20.68 -8.82 -19.37
N PRO A 171 -20.96 -10.11 -19.62
CA PRO A 171 -22.33 -10.62 -19.75
C PRO A 171 -23.09 -10.57 -18.43
#